data_AF-A0A0K1JTK6-F1
#
_entry.id   AF-A0A0K1JTK6-F1
#
_cell.length_a   1.000
_cell.length_b   1.000
_cell.length_c   1.000
_cell.angle_alpha   90.00
_cell.angle_beta   90.00
_cell.angle_gamma   90.00
#
_symmetry.space_group_name_H-M   'P 1'
#
loop_
_entity.id
_entity.type
_entity.pdbx_description
1 polymer ?
#
loop_
_entity_poly.entity_id
_entity_poly.type
_entity_poly.pdbx_seq_one_letter_code
_entity_poly.pdbx_strand_id
1 'polypeptide(L)'
;MDGPNHPEDLSKEKWDEMKGEINPELRQKVDDMFEDSYSTIQMHTSSKDGKQTFLLKDGSERYNIENNATWHVPDNYDYKVSKTWGTGKDGQKFESIDKFNSGRSTSSLDAERLASATEGIENGNLLDPIKVKKNSDGTFGIQDGNHRLQAAKNLGLEKIPYQEV
;
A
#
# COMPACT_ATOMS: atom_id res chain seq x y z
N MET A 1 -2.50 0.29 12.52
CA MET A 1 -1.80 0.04 11.25
C MET A 1 -2.16 1.22 10.39
N ASP A 2 -1.19 2.07 10.10
CA ASP A 2 -1.41 3.07 9.06
C ASP A 2 -1.71 2.27 7.80
N GLY A 3 -2.91 2.50 7.26
CA GLY A 3 -3.45 1.77 6.14
C GLY A 3 -2.62 2.05 4.89
N PRO A 4 -3.19 1.82 3.70
CA PRO A 4 -2.50 2.25 2.52
C PRO A 4 -2.06 3.71 2.62
N ASN A 5 -0.96 4.08 1.96
CA ASN A 5 -0.51 5.46 1.82
C ASN A 5 -1.56 6.23 1.03
N HIS A 6 -2.65 6.54 1.72
CA HIS A 6 -3.84 7.11 1.16
C HIS A 6 -3.58 8.60 1.06
N PRO A 7 -3.96 9.22 -0.06
CA PRO A 7 -3.88 10.65 -0.16
C PRO A 7 -4.65 11.30 0.99
N GLU A 8 -3.97 12.20 1.69
CA GLU A 8 -4.53 12.99 2.80
C GLU A 8 -5.17 14.25 2.24
N ASP A 9 -6.25 14.73 2.85
CA ASP A 9 -6.82 16.04 2.49
C ASP A 9 -5.79 17.14 2.77
N LEU A 10 -5.53 17.97 1.78
CA LEU A 10 -4.57 19.07 1.86
C LEU A 10 -5.32 20.35 2.24
N SER A 11 -5.04 20.87 3.44
CA SER A 11 -5.57 22.17 3.86
C SER A 11 -4.83 23.32 3.18
N LYS A 12 -5.49 24.48 3.05
CA LYS A 12 -4.86 25.69 2.52
C LYS A 12 -3.66 26.14 3.37
N GLU A 13 -3.76 26.00 4.70
CA GLU A 13 -2.67 26.31 5.64
C GLU A 13 -1.43 25.44 5.36
N LYS A 14 -1.60 24.10 5.30
CA LYS A 14 -0.50 23.17 4.99
C LYS A 14 0.10 23.44 3.61
N TRP A 15 -0.74 23.78 2.63
CA TRP A 15 -0.28 24.19 1.31
C TRP A 15 0.57 25.46 1.34
N ASP A 16 0.11 26.50 2.04
CA ASP A 16 0.82 27.78 2.13
C ASP A 16 2.19 27.65 2.80
N GLU A 17 2.35 26.71 3.74
CA GLU A 17 3.63 26.37 4.37
C GLU A 17 4.62 25.70 3.40
N MET A 18 4.15 24.78 2.54
CA MET A 18 5.02 23.92 1.74
C MET A 18 5.25 24.38 0.30
N LYS A 19 4.37 25.22 -0.26
CA LYS A 19 4.34 25.54 -1.71
C LYS A 19 5.59 26.25 -2.24
N GLY A 20 6.47 26.74 -1.37
CA GLY A 20 7.71 27.44 -1.74
C GLY A 20 8.69 26.57 -2.52
N GLU A 21 8.70 25.26 -2.27
CA GLU A 21 9.60 24.29 -2.92
C GLU A 21 8.97 23.60 -4.14
N ILE A 22 7.69 23.85 -4.40
CA ILE A 22 6.95 23.27 -5.53
C ILE A 22 7.22 24.09 -6.79
N ASN A 23 7.31 23.40 -7.94
CA ASN A 23 7.53 24.09 -9.21
C ASN A 23 6.42 25.13 -9.49
N PRO A 24 6.73 26.29 -10.09
CA PRO A 24 5.77 27.38 -10.21
C PRO A 24 4.49 27.04 -10.99
N GLU A 25 4.57 26.19 -12.00
CA GLU A 25 3.40 25.82 -12.82
C GLU A 25 2.41 24.96 -12.03
N LEU A 26 2.90 23.92 -11.36
CA LEU A 26 2.07 23.07 -10.50
C LEU A 26 1.54 23.86 -9.30
N ARG A 27 2.36 24.75 -8.73
CA ARG A 27 1.94 25.63 -7.65
C ARG A 27 0.74 26.48 -8.06
N GLN A 28 0.79 27.13 -9.22
CA GLN A 28 -0.33 27.95 -9.69
C GLN A 28 -1.61 27.12 -9.85
N LYS A 29 -1.52 25.93 -10.46
CA LYS A 29 -2.67 25.02 -10.63
C LYS A 29 -3.32 24.66 -9.29
N VAL A 30 -2.53 24.36 -8.27
CA VAL A 30 -3.03 24.03 -6.92
C VAL A 30 -3.60 25.28 -6.23
N ASP A 31 -2.95 26.44 -6.34
CA ASP A 31 -3.45 27.71 -5.81
C ASP A 31 -4.83 28.06 -6.40
N ASP A 32 -5.01 27.93 -7.72
CA ASP A 32 -6.27 28.16 -8.43
C ASP A 32 -7.38 27.22 -7.94
N MET A 33 -7.08 25.94 -7.73
CA MET A 33 -8.06 24.97 -7.23
C MET A 33 -8.52 25.25 -5.80
N PHE A 34 -7.67 25.86 -4.96
CA PHE A 34 -8.07 26.28 -3.62
C PHE A 34 -9.03 27.48 -3.61
N GLU A 35 -9.00 28.31 -4.66
CA GLU A 35 -9.97 29.41 -4.83
C GLU A 35 -11.35 28.88 -5.24
N ASP A 36 -11.40 27.69 -5.85
CA ASP A 36 -12.63 27.00 -6.24
C ASP A 36 -13.15 26.10 -5.10
N SER A 37 -14.01 26.69 -4.25
CA SER A 37 -14.47 26.12 -2.97
C SER A 37 -15.19 24.75 -3.01
N TYR A 38 -15.44 24.17 -4.19
CA TYR A 38 -16.15 22.91 -4.36
C TYR A 38 -15.22 21.69 -4.45
N SER A 39 -13.91 21.90 -4.57
CA SER A 39 -12.94 20.85 -4.84
C SER A 39 -12.21 20.41 -3.56
N THR A 40 -12.14 19.10 -3.32
CA THR A 40 -11.25 18.55 -2.27
C THR A 40 -9.89 18.26 -2.90
N ILE A 41 -8.87 18.99 -2.44
CA ILE A 41 -7.48 18.74 -2.83
C ILE A 41 -6.88 17.75 -1.84
N GLN A 42 -6.19 16.74 -2.36
CA GLN A 42 -5.46 15.77 -1.56
C GLN A 42 -3.98 15.77 -1.93
N MET A 43 -3.15 15.28 -1.02
CA MET A 43 -1.72 15.10 -1.22
C MET A 43 -1.35 13.64 -0.91
N HIS A 44 -0.63 13.02 -1.82
CA HIS A 44 0.01 11.74 -1.61
C HIS A 44 1.53 11.93 -1.54
N THR A 45 2.17 11.42 -0.51
CA THR A 45 3.63 11.41 -0.40
C THR A 45 4.11 10.00 -0.61
N SER A 46 4.78 9.67 -1.71
CA SER A 46 5.26 8.31 -1.94
C SER A 46 6.22 7.88 -0.82
N SER A 47 6.00 6.68 -0.33
CA SER A 47 6.83 6.06 0.69
C SER A 47 8.20 5.63 0.16
N LYS A 48 8.36 5.50 -1.16
CA LYS A 48 9.60 5.04 -1.79
C LYS A 48 10.65 6.13 -1.90
N ASP A 49 10.25 7.31 -2.36
CA ASP A 49 11.15 8.42 -2.71
C ASP A 49 10.75 9.75 -2.05
N GLY A 50 9.70 9.77 -1.24
CA GLY A 50 9.17 10.99 -0.63
C GLY A 50 8.46 11.91 -1.63
N LYS A 51 8.28 11.49 -2.90
CA LYS A 51 7.70 12.34 -3.93
C LYS A 51 6.25 12.69 -3.60
N GLN A 52 5.97 13.97 -3.55
CA GLN A 52 4.63 14.50 -3.35
C GLN A 52 3.88 14.57 -4.68
N THR A 53 2.64 14.07 -4.68
CA THR A 53 1.69 14.16 -5.78
C THR A 53 0.42 14.84 -5.27
N PHE A 54 -0.01 15.90 -5.93
CA PHE A 54 -1.19 16.66 -5.58
C PHE A 54 -2.36 16.22 -6.45
N LEU A 55 -3.50 15.97 -5.82
CA LEU A 55 -4.64 15.29 -6.43
C LEU A 55 -5.91 16.11 -6.23
N LEU A 56 -6.73 16.17 -7.27
CA LEU A 56 -8.13 16.59 -7.17
C LEU A 56 -8.98 15.35 -6.89
N LYS A 57 -9.79 15.38 -5.84
CA LYS A 57 -10.76 14.32 -5.54
C LYS A 57 -12.13 14.70 -6.08
N ASP A 58 -12.67 13.86 -6.96
CA ASP A 58 -14.03 13.97 -7.49
C ASP A 58 -14.76 12.64 -7.25
N GLY A 59 -15.72 12.65 -6.33
CA GLY A 59 -16.39 11.44 -5.86
C GLY A 59 -15.41 10.39 -5.33
N SER A 60 -15.37 9.22 -5.97
CA SER A 60 -14.45 8.12 -5.66
C SER A 60 -13.13 8.19 -6.43
N GLU A 61 -13.05 9.04 -7.45
CA GLU A 61 -11.89 9.15 -8.33
C GLU A 61 -10.93 10.24 -7.87
N ARG A 62 -9.70 10.13 -8.34
CA ARG A 62 -8.63 11.10 -8.09
C ARG A 62 -7.94 11.40 -9.39
N TYR A 63 -7.58 12.66 -9.58
CA TYR A 63 -6.91 13.15 -10.77
C TYR A 63 -5.62 13.86 -10.36
N ASN A 64 -4.52 13.56 -11.02
CA ASN A 64 -3.26 14.25 -10.78
C ASN A 64 -3.36 15.68 -11.31
N ILE A 65 -3.16 16.68 -10.45
CA ILE A 65 -3.30 18.10 -10.81
C ILE A 65 -2.23 18.55 -11.82
N GLU A 66 -1.07 17.88 -11.86
CA GLU A 66 0.02 18.21 -12.78
C GLU A 66 -0.36 17.94 -14.25
N ASN A 67 -0.99 16.79 -14.50
CA ASN A 67 -1.20 16.25 -15.86
C ASN A 67 -2.64 15.80 -16.18
N ASN A 68 -3.58 15.98 -15.24
CA ASN A 68 -5.00 15.59 -15.32
C ASN A 68 -5.27 14.10 -15.55
N ALA A 69 -4.26 13.22 -15.42
CA ALA A 69 -4.47 11.78 -15.54
C ALA A 69 -5.22 11.26 -14.31
N THR A 70 -6.11 10.28 -14.51
CA THR A 70 -6.65 9.48 -13.41
C THR A 70 -5.51 8.90 -12.60
N TRP A 71 -5.54 9.13 -11.30
CA TRP A 71 -4.50 8.70 -10.39
C TRP A 71 -4.88 7.39 -9.70
N HIS A 72 -3.93 6.46 -9.70
CA HIS A 72 -3.98 5.21 -8.96
C HIS A 72 -2.83 5.20 -7.95
N VAL A 73 -3.05 4.67 -6.75
CA VAL A 73 -2.04 4.60 -5.69
C VAL A 73 -0.84 3.76 -6.18
N PRO A 74 0.34 4.37 -6.41
CA PRO A 74 1.49 3.68 -7.01
C PRO A 74 2.24 2.79 -6.01
N ASP A 75 2.10 3.05 -4.71
CA ASP A 75 2.72 2.33 -3.60
C ASP A 75 1.76 2.32 -2.42
N ASN A 76 0.87 1.33 -2.40
CA ASN A 76 -0.19 1.27 -1.41
C ASN A 76 0.36 1.19 0.01
N TYR A 77 1.57 0.69 0.27
CA TYR A 77 2.12 0.67 1.63
C TYR A 77 3.64 0.56 1.56
N ASP A 78 4.31 0.95 2.65
CA ASP A 78 5.71 0.62 2.88
C ASP A 78 5.82 -0.57 3.83
N TYR A 79 6.30 -1.71 3.31
CA TYR A 79 6.50 -2.91 4.11
C TYR A 79 7.59 -2.73 5.18
N LYS A 80 8.54 -1.81 4.99
CA LYS A 80 9.63 -1.56 5.96
C LYS A 80 9.09 -0.88 7.22
N VAL A 81 8.08 -0.02 7.07
CA VAL A 81 7.37 0.65 8.16
C VAL A 81 6.26 -0.24 8.73
N SER A 82 5.36 -0.73 7.88
CA SER A 82 4.18 -1.48 8.32
C SER A 82 4.48 -2.92 8.78
N LYS A 83 5.66 -3.44 8.42
CA LYS A 83 6.07 -4.84 8.66
C LYS A 83 5.03 -5.86 8.16
N THR A 84 4.30 -5.51 7.10
CA THR A 84 3.26 -6.33 6.47
C THR A 84 3.04 -5.93 5.01
N TRP A 85 2.07 -6.56 4.32
CA TRP A 85 1.56 -6.10 3.03
C TRP A 85 0.06 -5.81 3.08
N GLY A 86 -0.40 -4.87 2.25
CA GLY A 86 -1.81 -4.52 2.11
C GLY A 86 -2.55 -5.42 1.11
N THR A 87 -3.83 -5.69 1.35
CA THR A 87 -4.68 -6.49 0.46
C THR A 87 -5.76 -5.68 -0.26
N GLY A 88 -6.00 -4.44 0.17
CA GLY A 88 -7.08 -3.59 -0.34
C GLY A 88 -8.49 -4.04 0.09
N LYS A 89 -8.59 -5.00 1.01
CA LYS A 89 -9.86 -5.56 1.50
C LYS A 89 -10.19 -4.98 2.87
N ASP A 90 -11.40 -4.45 3.03
CA ASP A 90 -11.88 -3.98 4.32
C ASP A 90 -11.96 -5.14 5.33
N GLY A 91 -11.61 -4.85 6.59
CA GLY A 91 -11.66 -5.85 7.67
C GLY A 91 -10.65 -6.99 7.52
N GLN A 92 -9.60 -6.83 6.70
CA GLN A 92 -8.55 -7.83 6.52
C GLN A 92 -7.95 -8.26 7.87
N LYS A 93 -7.92 -9.57 8.13
CA LYS A 93 -7.28 -10.15 9.30
C LYS A 93 -5.77 -10.29 9.09
N PHE A 94 -5.02 -10.07 10.17
CA PHE A 94 -3.56 -10.22 10.22
C PHE A 94 -3.16 -11.07 11.41
N GLU A 95 -2.04 -11.78 11.27
CA GLU A 95 -1.46 -12.56 12.36
C GLU A 95 0.07 -12.60 12.24
N SER A 96 0.75 -12.85 13.36
CA SER A 96 2.20 -13.04 13.39
C SER A 96 2.66 -14.11 12.41
N ILE A 97 3.72 -13.80 11.65
CA ILE A 97 4.29 -14.69 10.63
C ILE A 97 4.71 -16.07 11.19
N ASP A 98 5.04 -16.12 12.48
CA ASP A 98 5.50 -17.35 13.16
C ASP A 98 4.37 -18.35 13.41
N LYS A 99 3.11 -17.94 13.30
CA LYS A 99 1.97 -18.88 13.43
C LYS A 99 1.69 -19.66 12.14
N PHE A 100 2.39 -19.36 11.05
CA PHE A 100 2.14 -19.97 9.75
C PHE A 100 3.14 -21.08 9.46
N ASN A 101 2.63 -22.32 9.51
CA ASN A 101 3.38 -23.51 9.17
C ASN A 101 3.37 -23.66 7.64
N SER A 102 4.54 -23.55 7.02
CA SER A 102 4.71 -23.74 5.58
C SER A 102 4.30 -25.16 5.19
N GLY A 103 3.26 -25.27 4.35
CA GLY A 103 2.74 -26.57 3.89
C GLY A 103 3.61 -27.24 2.82
N ARG A 104 4.69 -26.58 2.38
CA ARG A 104 5.64 -27.06 1.37
C ARG A 104 7.08 -26.71 1.77
N SER A 105 8.03 -27.56 1.36
CA SER A 105 9.45 -27.24 1.48
C SER A 105 9.78 -26.01 0.63
N THR A 106 10.64 -25.13 1.13
CA THR A 106 11.12 -23.93 0.44
C THR A 106 11.75 -24.25 -0.92
N SER A 107 12.36 -25.43 -1.05
CA SER A 107 12.94 -25.96 -2.29
C SER A 107 11.93 -26.31 -3.40
N SER A 108 10.62 -26.32 -3.10
CA SER A 108 9.55 -26.59 -4.08
C SER A 108 8.87 -25.32 -4.60
N LEU A 109 9.33 -24.15 -4.19
CA LEU A 109 8.78 -22.88 -4.64
C LEU A 109 9.38 -22.48 -5.98
N ASP A 110 8.50 -22.20 -6.93
CA ASP A 110 8.85 -21.54 -8.18
C ASP A 110 9.52 -20.17 -7.91
N ALA A 111 10.71 -19.97 -8.48
CA ALA A 111 11.54 -18.80 -8.22
C ALA A 111 10.95 -17.51 -8.80
N GLU A 112 10.33 -17.57 -9.99
CA GLU A 112 9.71 -16.41 -10.62
C GLU A 112 8.51 -15.92 -9.81
N ARG A 113 7.67 -16.84 -9.32
CA ARG A 113 6.55 -16.50 -8.44
C ARG A 113 7.00 -15.95 -7.10
N LEU A 114 8.13 -16.42 -6.56
CA LEU A 114 8.70 -15.86 -5.33
C LEU A 114 9.24 -14.45 -5.57
N ALA A 115 9.95 -14.22 -6.67
CA ALA A 115 10.45 -12.91 -7.07
C ALA A 115 9.29 -11.93 -7.27
N SER A 116 8.26 -12.34 -8.02
CA SER A 116 7.05 -11.54 -8.24
C SER A 116 6.33 -11.17 -6.93
N ALA A 117 6.21 -12.12 -5.99
CA ALA A 117 5.64 -11.83 -4.67
C ALA A 117 6.52 -10.87 -3.86
N THR A 118 7.85 -11.02 -3.92
CA THR A 118 8.81 -10.14 -3.24
C THR A 118 8.73 -8.72 -3.79
N GLU A 119 8.83 -8.56 -5.12
CA GLU A 119 8.70 -7.29 -5.81
C GLU A 119 7.33 -6.65 -5.56
N GLY A 120 6.25 -7.45 -5.51
CA GLY A 120 4.93 -6.96 -5.17
C GLY A 120 4.88 -6.36 -3.77
N ILE A 121 5.50 -7.02 -2.79
CA ILE A 121 5.57 -6.51 -1.42
C ILE A 121 6.44 -5.25 -1.35
N GLU A 122 7.62 -5.28 -1.94
CA GLU A 122 8.56 -4.15 -1.97
C GLU A 122 7.98 -2.92 -2.66
N ASN A 123 7.16 -3.14 -3.69
CA ASN A 123 6.55 -2.05 -4.45
C ASN A 123 5.27 -1.48 -3.83
N GLY A 124 4.76 -2.06 -2.73
CA GLY A 124 3.49 -1.64 -2.16
C GLY A 124 2.29 -2.07 -3.02
N ASN A 125 2.42 -3.15 -3.79
CA ASN A 125 1.30 -3.67 -4.57
C ASN A 125 0.31 -4.39 -3.65
N LEU A 126 -0.98 -4.18 -3.85
CA LEU A 126 -1.98 -4.93 -3.11
C LEU A 126 -1.95 -6.40 -3.54
N LEU A 127 -1.62 -7.28 -2.60
CA LEU A 127 -1.55 -8.72 -2.84
C LEU A 127 -2.64 -9.44 -2.05
N ASP A 128 -3.16 -10.54 -2.61
CA ASP A 128 -4.11 -11.36 -1.90
C ASP A 128 -3.56 -11.89 -0.56
N PRO A 129 -4.42 -12.04 0.46
CA PRO A 129 -4.03 -12.67 1.71
C PRO A 129 -3.60 -14.12 1.47
N ILE A 130 -2.86 -14.69 2.42
CA ILE A 130 -2.59 -16.13 2.41
C ILE A 130 -3.85 -16.90 2.84
N LYS A 131 -4.18 -17.98 2.13
CA LYS A 131 -5.34 -18.82 2.45
C LYS A 131 -4.89 -19.94 3.38
N VAL A 132 -5.58 -20.09 4.49
CA VAL A 132 -5.15 -20.96 5.58
C VAL A 132 -6.30 -21.77 6.17
N LYS A 133 -5.94 -22.90 6.75
CA LYS A 133 -6.79 -23.65 7.67
C LYS A 133 -6.21 -23.54 9.07
N LYS A 134 -7.03 -23.12 10.04
CA LYS A 134 -6.61 -23.02 11.44
C LYS A 134 -6.53 -24.43 12.06
N ASN A 135 -5.43 -24.70 12.74
CA ASN A 135 -5.20 -25.94 13.48
C ASN A 135 -5.73 -25.82 14.92
N SER A 136 -5.92 -26.96 15.58
CA SER A 136 -6.40 -27.03 16.97
C SER A 136 -5.43 -26.40 17.98
N ASP A 137 -4.14 -26.33 17.66
CA ASP A 137 -3.09 -25.70 18.47
C ASP A 137 -3.00 -24.17 18.26
N GLY A 138 -3.87 -23.60 17.41
CA GLY A 138 -3.89 -22.18 17.11
C GLY A 138 -2.91 -21.73 16.00
N THR A 139 -2.14 -22.65 15.42
CA THR A 139 -1.32 -22.39 14.23
C THR A 139 -2.15 -22.44 12.95
N PHE A 140 -1.58 -22.00 11.84
CA PHE A 140 -2.22 -21.97 10.53
C PHE A 140 -1.46 -22.85 9.53
N GLY A 141 -2.18 -23.82 8.95
CA GLY A 141 -1.70 -24.59 7.81
C GLY A 141 -2.03 -23.88 6.49
N ILE A 142 -1.02 -23.61 5.67
CA ILE A 142 -1.20 -22.89 4.40
C ILE A 142 -1.84 -23.79 3.34
N GLN A 143 -2.94 -23.30 2.75
CA GLN A 143 -3.59 -23.87 1.57
C GLN A 143 -3.11 -23.20 0.29
N ASP A 144 -2.93 -21.87 0.32
CA ASP A 144 -2.40 -21.08 -0.80
C ASP A 144 -1.61 -19.86 -0.32
N GLY A 145 -0.64 -19.43 -1.13
CA GLY A 145 0.22 -18.28 -0.84
C GLY A 145 1.56 -18.61 -0.18
N ASN A 146 2.08 -19.82 -0.35
CA ASN A 146 3.41 -20.20 0.17
C ASN A 146 4.53 -19.29 -0.35
N HIS A 147 4.47 -18.82 -1.61
CA HIS A 147 5.40 -17.84 -2.16
C HIS A 147 5.34 -16.49 -1.43
N ARG A 148 4.13 -16.01 -1.11
CA ARG A 148 3.93 -14.76 -0.33
C ARG A 148 4.46 -14.91 1.10
N LEU A 149 4.22 -16.05 1.75
CA LEU A 149 4.82 -16.33 3.06
C LEU A 149 6.36 -16.29 2.99
N GLN A 150 6.95 -16.96 1.99
CA GLN A 150 8.42 -17.00 1.89
C GLN A 150 9.00 -15.61 1.59
N ALA A 151 8.37 -14.84 0.70
CA ALA A 151 8.74 -13.45 0.44
C ALA A 151 8.68 -12.63 1.75
N ALA A 152 7.59 -12.76 2.50
CA ALA A 152 7.43 -12.07 3.78
C ALA A 152 8.52 -12.43 4.81
N LYS A 153 8.91 -13.72 4.88
CA LYS A 153 10.02 -14.16 5.73
C LYS A 153 11.35 -13.55 5.30
N ASN A 154 11.64 -13.56 3.99
CA ASN A 154 12.87 -12.98 3.44
C ASN A 154 12.95 -11.47 3.68
N LEU A 155 11.81 -10.77 3.62
CA LEU A 155 11.70 -9.33 3.85
C LEU A 155 11.61 -8.95 5.33
N GLY A 156 11.58 -9.92 6.25
CA GLY A 156 11.52 -9.68 7.69
C GLY A 156 10.20 -9.05 8.14
N LEU A 157 9.07 -9.44 7.54
CA LEU A 157 7.75 -9.00 7.98
C LEU A 157 7.37 -9.67 9.31
N GLU A 158 6.65 -8.95 10.16
CA GLU A 158 6.25 -9.44 11.49
C GLU A 158 4.84 -10.03 11.48
N LYS A 159 3.94 -9.42 10.70
CA LYS A 159 2.54 -9.83 10.57
C LYS A 159 2.17 -9.95 9.11
N ILE A 160 1.30 -10.90 8.79
CA ILE A 160 0.85 -11.11 7.41
C ILE A 160 -0.68 -11.25 7.33
N PRO A 161 -1.30 -10.76 6.25
CA PRO A 161 -2.74 -10.87 6.08
C PRO A 161 -3.14 -12.29 5.67
N TYR A 162 -4.19 -12.82 6.30
CA TYR A 162 -4.68 -14.17 6.04
C TYR A 162 -6.19 -14.22 5.85
N GLN A 163 -6.65 -15.29 5.22
CA GLN A 163 -8.05 -15.64 5.05
C GLN A 163 -8.25 -17.12 5.38
N GLU A 164 -9.19 -17.40 6.27
CA GLU A 164 -9.61 -18.77 6.59
C GLU A 164 -10.48 -19.32 5.45
N VAL A 165 -10.24 -20.57 5.04
CA VAL A 165 -10.96 -21.29 3.99
C VAL A 165 -11.52 -22.62 4.45
#